data_AF-A0AA38GYD0-F1
#
_entry.id   AF-A0AA38GYD0-F1
#
_cell.length_a   1.000
_cell.length_b   1.000
_cell.length_c   1.000
_cell.angle_alpha   90.00
_cell.angle_beta   90.00
_cell.angle_gamma   90.00
#
_symmetry.space_group_name_H-M   'P 1'
#
loop_
_entity.id
_entity.type
_entity.pdbx_description
1 polymer ?
#
loop_
_entity_poly.entity_id
_entity_poly.type
_entity_poly.pdbx_seq_one_letter_code
_entity_poly.pdbx_strand_id
1 'polypeptide(L)'
;LNKILAEFKALEDPRDRVIRILDYSSLLPPLPQSERITLNRVMGCTAQVWLIVELGCDGRMYFGADNDSEITRGFCSFLISFLNGSFLEEVLKVKTEDLSSINVGVASGANSKANTWHNLLISMQKRIQAILAKNSGKSPVEPFPSLLITAEDISTQGSFAEAQAKYLSPDASKVAELVDALKEKQIGVVAHFYMDPEVQGVLVAAK
;
A
#
# COMPACT_ATOMS: atom_id res chain seq x y z
N LEU A 1 -4.00 2.98 20.39
CA LEU A 1 -4.79 2.77 19.16
C LEU A 1 -6.30 2.93 19.40
N ASN A 2 -6.94 2.03 20.15
CA ASN A 2 -8.42 1.97 20.26
C ASN A 2 -9.09 3.29 20.71
N LYS A 3 -8.48 4.03 21.64
CA LYS A 3 -9.03 5.31 22.12
C LYS A 3 -9.08 6.39 21.03
N ILE A 4 -8.00 6.52 20.26
CA ILE A 4 -7.87 7.53 19.20
C ILE A 4 -8.75 7.16 17.99
N LEU A 5 -8.81 5.88 17.63
CA LEU A 5 -9.74 5.44 16.58
C LEU A 5 -11.20 5.61 16.98
N ALA A 6 -11.54 5.35 18.25
CA ALA A 6 -12.88 5.57 18.77
C ALA A 6 -13.28 7.06 18.71
N GLU A 7 -12.33 7.96 18.97
CA GLU A 7 -12.52 9.41 18.79
C GLU A 7 -12.87 9.76 17.34
N PHE A 8 -12.08 9.29 16.36
CA PHE A 8 -12.39 9.53 14.94
C PHE A 8 -13.69 8.89 14.47
N LYS A 9 -14.07 7.73 15.04
CA LYS A 9 -15.36 7.08 14.78
C LYS A 9 -16.55 7.86 15.35
N ALA A 10 -16.36 8.56 16.47
CA ALA A 10 -17.40 9.39 17.08
C ALA A 10 -17.65 10.70 16.30
N LEU A 11 -16.74 11.10 15.41
CA LEU A 11 -16.91 12.24 14.52
C LEU A 11 -17.80 11.83 13.34
N GLU A 12 -19.07 12.22 13.39
CA GLU A 12 -20.05 11.94 12.32
C GLU A 12 -19.88 12.85 11.11
N ASP A 13 -19.54 14.15 11.32
CA ASP A 13 -19.27 15.08 10.23
C ASP A 13 -17.85 14.87 9.66
N PRO A 14 -17.70 14.60 8.36
CA PRO A 14 -16.39 14.50 7.72
C PRO A 14 -15.52 15.76 7.88
N ARG A 15 -16.12 16.95 8.04
CA ARG A 15 -15.40 18.20 8.29
C ARG A 15 -14.71 18.19 9.64
N ASP A 16 -15.35 17.64 10.67
CA ASP A 16 -14.74 17.54 12.01
C ASP A 16 -13.52 16.63 11.98
N ARG A 17 -13.54 15.58 11.15
CA ARG A 17 -12.36 14.73 10.94
C ARG A 17 -11.21 15.49 10.27
N VAL A 18 -11.48 16.40 9.33
CA VAL A 18 -10.44 17.28 8.76
C VAL A 18 -9.84 18.15 9.87
N ILE A 19 -10.69 18.86 10.60
CA ILE A 19 -10.27 19.78 11.66
C ILE A 19 -9.40 19.01 12.65
N ARG A 20 -9.85 17.82 13.05
CA ARG A 20 -9.12 16.98 13.97
C ARG A 20 -7.75 16.56 13.44
N ILE A 21 -7.64 16.16 12.18
CA ILE A 21 -6.35 15.85 11.54
C ILE A 21 -5.45 17.10 11.47
N LEU A 22 -6.01 18.27 11.20
CA LEU A 22 -5.25 19.52 11.19
C LEU A 22 -4.73 19.89 12.57
N ASP A 23 -5.45 19.60 13.66
CA ASP A 23 -4.94 19.82 15.02
C ASP A 23 -3.64 19.05 15.27
N TYR A 24 -3.57 17.80 14.77
CA TYR A 24 -2.35 16.99 14.85
C TYR A 24 -1.18 17.61 14.08
N SER A 25 -1.41 18.41 13.03
CA SER A 25 -0.35 18.95 12.19
C SER A 25 0.71 19.77 12.97
N SER A 26 0.28 20.44 14.04
CA SER A 26 1.13 21.25 14.92
C SER A 26 2.08 20.42 15.78
N LEU A 27 1.79 19.13 15.98
CA LEU A 27 2.56 18.22 16.83
C LEU A 27 3.74 17.56 16.09
N LEU A 28 3.82 17.70 14.76
CA LEU A 28 4.89 17.10 13.97
C LEU A 28 6.18 17.89 14.13
N PRO A 29 7.25 17.30 14.71
CA PRO A 29 8.54 17.97 14.78
C PRO A 29 9.09 18.24 13.36
N PRO A 30 9.80 19.36 13.15
CA PRO A 30 10.40 19.64 11.85
C PRO A 30 11.48 18.61 11.53
N LEU A 31 11.51 18.16 10.28
CA LEU A 31 12.60 17.33 9.78
C LEU A 31 13.77 18.21 9.32
N PRO A 32 15.03 17.82 9.57
CA PRO A 32 16.17 18.55 9.04
C PRO A 32 16.12 18.65 7.51
N GLN A 33 16.50 19.81 6.96
CA GLN A 33 16.46 20.03 5.51
C GLN A 33 17.39 19.08 4.74
N SER A 34 18.45 18.57 5.38
CA SER A 34 19.33 17.54 4.83
C SER A 34 18.61 16.23 4.50
N GLU A 35 17.49 15.95 5.17
CA GLU A 35 16.70 14.73 4.95
C GLU A 35 15.69 14.88 3.80
N ARG A 36 15.53 16.07 3.23
CA ARG A 36 14.67 16.33 2.05
C ARG A 36 15.33 15.86 0.75
N ILE A 37 15.74 14.60 0.70
CA ILE A 37 16.38 13.97 -0.45
C ILE A 37 15.45 13.00 -1.16
N THR A 38 15.73 12.70 -2.43
CA THR A 38 14.93 11.79 -3.26
C THR A 38 14.78 10.40 -2.63
N LEU A 39 15.80 9.92 -1.92
CA LEU A 39 15.77 8.61 -1.24
C LEU A 39 14.71 8.53 -0.13
N ASN A 40 14.41 9.65 0.52
CA ASN A 40 13.44 9.73 1.61
C ASN A 40 12.02 9.98 1.11
N ARG A 41 11.79 10.11 -0.21
CA ARG A 41 10.47 10.36 -0.78
C ARG A 41 9.48 9.21 -0.53
N VAL A 42 8.24 9.58 -0.26
CA VAL A 42 7.10 8.66 -0.27
C VAL A 42 6.34 8.83 -1.59
N MET A 43 6.21 7.74 -2.33
CA MET A 43 5.54 7.74 -3.64
C MET A 43 4.05 7.47 -3.50
N GLY A 44 3.25 7.96 -4.46
CA GLY A 44 1.80 7.75 -4.50
C GLY A 44 0.98 8.76 -3.68
N CYS A 45 1.62 9.66 -2.94
CA CYS A 45 0.96 10.81 -2.32
C CYS A 45 0.80 11.95 -3.34
N THR A 46 -0.35 12.63 -3.33
CA THR A 46 -0.55 13.86 -4.12
C THR A 46 0.37 14.98 -3.63
N ALA A 47 0.51 15.10 -2.31
CA ALA A 47 1.45 15.99 -1.66
C ALA A 47 2.85 15.38 -1.64
N GLN A 48 3.87 16.24 -1.66
CA GLN A 48 5.24 15.81 -1.46
C GLN A 48 5.43 15.41 0.01
N VAL A 49 5.89 14.18 0.25
CA VAL A 49 6.26 13.69 1.58
C VAL A 49 7.65 13.08 1.59
N TRP A 50 8.41 13.40 2.63
CA TRP A 50 9.66 12.75 3.00
C TRP A 50 9.47 12.04 4.33
N LEU A 51 9.99 10.83 4.44
CA LEU A 51 9.89 9.98 5.62
C LEU A 51 11.29 9.46 5.94
N ILE A 52 11.65 9.47 7.22
CA ILE A 52 12.79 8.77 7.78
C ILE A 52 12.31 7.71 8.76
N VAL A 53 13.02 6.59 8.82
CA VAL A 53 12.70 5.45 9.68
C VAL A 53 14.01 4.94 10.26
N GLU A 54 14.10 4.88 11.58
CA GLU A 54 15.32 4.53 12.30
C GLU A 54 15.02 3.49 13.38
N LEU A 55 15.88 2.48 13.50
CA LEU A 55 15.84 1.52 14.61
C LEU A 55 16.72 2.05 15.73
N GLY A 56 16.11 2.38 16.87
CA GLY A 56 16.82 2.80 18.06
C GLY A 56 17.63 1.67 18.69
N CYS A 57 18.62 2.06 19.50
CA CYS A 57 19.43 1.12 20.27
C CYS A 57 18.63 0.34 21.32
N ASP A 58 17.42 0.81 21.66
CA ASP A 58 16.45 0.17 22.54
C ASP A 58 15.54 -0.84 21.81
N GLY A 59 15.75 -1.05 20.51
CA GLY A 59 14.96 -1.95 19.67
C GLY A 59 13.62 -1.37 19.21
N ARG A 60 13.39 -0.06 19.40
CA ARG A 60 12.15 0.62 19.01
C ARG A 60 12.31 1.38 17.71
N MET A 61 11.21 1.54 16.98
CA MET A 61 11.18 2.26 15.72
C MET A 61 10.90 3.74 15.95
N TYR A 62 11.70 4.59 15.33
CA TYR A 62 11.56 6.04 15.33
C TYR A 62 11.29 6.58 13.94
N PHE A 63 10.42 7.57 13.86
CA PHE A 63 9.93 8.12 12.61
C PHE A 63 10.02 9.64 12.60
N GLY A 64 10.43 10.18 11.47
CA GLY A 64 10.38 11.61 11.18
C GLY A 64 9.81 11.82 9.79
N ALA A 65 9.07 12.91 9.58
CA ALA A 65 8.52 13.22 8.28
C ALA A 65 8.46 14.71 8.02
N ASP A 66 8.49 15.07 6.75
CA ASP A 66 8.26 16.41 6.25
C ASP A 66 7.38 16.37 5.02
N ASN A 67 6.70 17.46 4.72
CA ASN A 67 5.77 17.53 3.60
C ASN A 67 5.51 18.97 3.16
N ASP A 68 4.75 19.13 2.08
CA ASP A 68 4.35 20.42 1.48
C ASP A 68 2.85 20.75 1.66
N SER A 69 2.12 20.04 2.54
CA SER A 69 0.66 20.16 2.64
C SER A 69 0.15 19.96 4.07
N GLU A 70 -0.58 20.92 4.62
CA GLU A 70 -1.06 20.88 6.02
C GLU A 70 -1.89 19.65 6.37
N ILE A 71 -2.78 19.19 5.49
CA ILE A 71 -3.56 17.97 5.74
C ILE A 71 -2.65 16.73 5.77
N THR A 72 -1.62 16.71 4.92
CA THR A 72 -0.62 15.63 4.89
C THR A 72 0.25 15.68 6.13
N ARG A 73 0.59 16.88 6.62
CA ARG A 73 1.26 17.09 7.90
C ARG A 73 0.45 16.52 9.05
N GLY A 74 -0.87 16.72 9.04
CA GLY A 74 -1.79 16.11 9.99
C GLY A 74 -1.70 14.59 9.99
N PHE A 75 -1.77 13.94 8.82
CA PHE A 75 -1.63 12.48 8.70
C PHE A 75 -0.24 11.97 9.13
N CYS A 76 0.83 12.66 8.74
CA CYS A 76 2.20 12.32 9.17
C CYS A 76 2.31 12.37 10.69
N SER A 77 1.87 13.48 11.28
CA SER A 77 1.89 13.69 12.73
C SER A 77 1.08 12.62 13.47
N PHE A 78 -0.12 12.33 12.97
CA PHE A 78 -0.98 11.31 13.53
C PHE A 78 -0.28 9.94 13.56
N LEU A 79 0.21 9.47 12.40
CA LEU A 79 0.86 8.16 12.31
C LEU A 79 2.14 8.09 13.14
N ILE A 80 2.95 9.14 13.12
CA ILE A 80 4.19 9.21 13.91
C ILE A 80 3.85 9.21 15.40
N SER A 81 2.93 10.05 15.87
CA SER A 81 2.52 10.07 17.29
C SER A 81 2.00 8.73 17.78
N PHE A 82 1.45 7.92 16.87
CA PHE A 82 0.92 6.59 17.17
C PHE A 82 1.99 5.49 17.15
N LEU A 83 2.90 5.49 16.17
CA LEU A 83 3.84 4.40 15.91
C LEU A 83 5.24 4.64 16.48
N ASN A 84 5.58 5.89 16.78
CA ASN A 84 6.91 6.25 17.26
C ASN A 84 7.18 5.66 18.64
N GLY A 85 8.32 4.96 18.77
CA GLY A 85 8.66 4.21 19.97
C GLY A 85 7.99 2.82 20.05
N SER A 86 7.25 2.38 19.03
CA SER A 86 6.74 1.00 18.99
C SER A 86 7.83 0.00 18.59
N PHE A 87 7.65 -1.26 19.00
CA PHE A 87 8.45 -2.35 18.46
C PHE A 87 8.09 -2.60 16.99
N LEU A 88 9.05 -3.12 16.21
CA LEU A 88 8.84 -3.36 14.79
C LEU A 88 7.64 -4.29 14.52
N GLU A 89 7.42 -5.31 15.35
CA GLU A 89 6.33 -6.26 15.17
C GLU A 89 4.98 -5.61 15.38
N GLU A 90 4.90 -4.59 16.24
CA GLU A 90 3.68 -3.82 16.48
C GLU A 90 3.35 -2.99 15.25
N VAL A 91 4.34 -2.30 14.66
CA VAL A 91 4.15 -1.49 13.46
C VAL A 91 3.75 -2.35 12.25
N LEU A 92 4.37 -3.53 12.09
CA LEU A 92 4.06 -4.46 11.01
C LEU A 92 2.69 -5.15 11.16
N LYS A 93 2.13 -5.21 12.38
CA LYS A 93 0.79 -5.78 12.63
C LYS A 93 -0.35 -4.82 12.29
N VAL A 94 -0.08 -3.52 12.22
CA VAL A 94 -1.12 -2.52 11.89
C VAL A 94 -1.57 -2.71 10.46
N LYS A 95 -2.87 -2.98 10.27
CA LYS A 95 -3.46 -3.12 8.95
C LYS A 95 -4.10 -1.83 8.50
N THR A 96 -4.24 -1.67 7.20
CA THR A 96 -4.84 -0.46 6.63
C THR A 96 -6.32 -0.34 6.98
N GLU A 97 -7.01 -1.47 7.11
CA GLU A 97 -8.41 -1.56 7.52
C GLU A 97 -8.64 -1.01 8.95
N ASP A 98 -7.66 -1.22 9.84
CA ASP A 98 -7.73 -0.76 11.23
C ASP A 98 -7.79 0.78 11.32
N LEU A 99 -7.19 1.46 10.33
CA LEU A 99 -7.12 2.92 10.26
C LEU A 99 -8.18 3.53 9.34
N SER A 100 -9.09 2.73 8.79
CA SER A 100 -10.12 3.24 7.86
C SER A 100 -10.96 4.41 8.43
N SER A 101 -11.16 4.48 9.74
CA SER A 101 -11.92 5.56 10.39
C SER A 101 -11.25 6.93 10.36
N ILE A 102 -9.92 7.00 10.14
CA ILE A 102 -9.20 8.28 10.02
C ILE A 102 -9.31 8.88 8.61
N ASN A 103 -10.00 8.20 7.68
CA ASN A 103 -10.17 8.71 6.34
C ASN A 103 -11.00 10.00 6.34
N VAL A 104 -10.44 11.04 5.74
CA VAL A 104 -11.03 12.37 5.70
C VAL A 104 -11.49 12.67 4.27
N GLY A 105 -12.77 12.43 4.01
CA GLY A 105 -13.42 12.69 2.72
C GLY A 105 -14.23 13.98 2.79
N VAL A 106 -13.65 15.11 2.36
CA VAL A 106 -14.42 16.34 2.15
C VAL A 106 -14.56 16.60 0.66
N ALA A 107 -15.84 16.75 0.27
CA ALA A 107 -16.43 17.04 -1.03
C ALA A 107 -16.75 15.83 -1.93
N SER A 108 -18.04 15.75 -2.26
CA SER A 108 -18.75 14.83 -3.16
C SER A 108 -17.91 14.22 -4.28
N GLY A 109 -17.93 12.89 -4.32
CA GLY A 109 -17.28 12.08 -5.34
C GLY A 109 -16.39 11.04 -4.70
N ALA A 110 -16.89 9.81 -4.61
CA ALA A 110 -16.03 8.66 -4.41
C ALA A 110 -14.81 8.79 -5.33
N ASN A 111 -13.59 8.68 -4.78
CA ASN A 111 -12.30 8.48 -5.47
C ASN A 111 -11.27 9.63 -5.56
N SER A 112 -11.37 10.78 -4.87
CA SER A 112 -10.45 11.92 -5.21
C SER A 112 -9.44 12.49 -4.19
N LYS A 113 -9.13 11.81 -3.07
CA LYS A 113 -7.91 12.08 -2.24
C LYS A 113 -7.30 10.80 -1.66
N ALA A 114 -7.33 9.73 -2.45
CA ALA A 114 -6.94 8.39 -2.07
C ALA A 114 -5.52 8.34 -1.45
N ASN A 115 -5.46 7.79 -0.23
CA ASN A 115 -4.34 7.03 0.30
C ASN A 115 -3.10 7.75 0.86
N THR A 116 -3.09 9.05 1.18
CA THR A 116 -1.87 9.66 1.80
C THR A 116 -1.44 8.95 3.09
N TRP A 117 -2.34 8.78 4.06
CA TRP A 117 -2.04 8.04 5.30
C TRP A 117 -1.72 6.56 5.03
N HIS A 118 -2.38 5.96 4.04
CA HIS A 118 -2.20 4.57 3.64
C HIS A 118 -0.81 4.33 3.03
N ASN A 119 -0.41 5.17 2.08
CA ASN A 119 0.91 5.14 1.45
C ASN A 119 2.02 5.45 2.46
N LEU A 120 1.76 6.35 3.42
CA LEU A 120 2.67 6.60 4.54
C LEU A 120 2.88 5.34 5.38
N LEU A 121 1.80 4.69 5.84
CA LEU A 121 1.88 3.45 6.62
C LEU A 121 2.63 2.35 5.85
N ILE A 122 2.27 2.13 4.58
CA ILE A 122 2.95 1.14 3.73
C ILE A 122 4.43 1.49 3.57
N SER A 123 4.78 2.77 3.37
CA SER A 123 6.17 3.20 3.25
C SER A 123 6.95 2.97 4.55
N MET A 124 6.34 3.24 5.71
CA MET A 124 6.92 2.94 7.03
C MET A 124 7.22 1.45 7.15
N GLN A 125 6.24 0.58 6.87
CA GLN A 125 6.38 -0.87 6.97
C GLN A 125 7.44 -1.42 6.00
N LYS A 126 7.45 -0.96 4.74
CA LYS A 126 8.47 -1.36 3.76
C LYS A 126 9.89 -0.98 4.19
N ARG A 127 10.07 0.22 4.76
CA ARG A 127 11.37 0.67 5.25
C ARG A 127 11.83 -0.13 6.47
N ILE A 128 10.92 -0.49 7.36
CA ILE A 128 11.20 -1.41 8.48
C ILE A 128 11.69 -2.76 7.95
N GLN A 129 10.98 -3.36 6.99
CA GLN A 129 11.39 -4.61 6.36
C GLN A 129 12.78 -4.51 5.71
N ALA A 130 13.09 -3.38 5.06
CA ALA A 130 14.40 -3.16 4.47
C ALA A 130 15.52 -3.05 5.54
N ILE A 131 15.25 -2.41 6.69
CA ILE A 131 16.18 -2.35 7.83
C ILE A 131 16.42 -3.76 8.40
N LEU A 132 15.36 -4.55 8.58
CA LEU A 132 15.46 -5.93 9.07
C LEU A 132 16.32 -6.80 8.17
N ALA A 133 16.12 -6.71 6.85
CA ALA A 133 16.89 -7.48 5.88
C ALA A 133 18.38 -7.12 5.97
N LYS A 134 18.71 -5.82 5.99
CA LYS A 134 20.09 -5.34 6.17
C LYS A 134 20.73 -5.87 7.46
N ASN A 135 20.01 -5.86 8.59
CA ASN A 135 20.53 -6.29 9.88
C ASN A 135 20.67 -7.81 10.03
N SER A 136 19.91 -8.60 9.25
CA SER A 136 19.97 -10.06 9.27
C SER A 136 20.92 -10.66 8.22
N GLY A 137 21.67 -9.82 7.49
CA GLY A 137 22.52 -10.26 6.38
C GLY A 137 21.75 -10.83 5.19
N LYS A 138 20.42 -10.69 5.18
CA LYS A 138 19.52 -11.14 4.10
C LYS A 138 19.28 -9.99 3.13
N SER A 139 19.40 -10.22 1.83
CA SER A 139 19.18 -9.17 0.83
C SER A 139 17.74 -8.61 0.90
N PRO A 140 17.50 -7.28 0.81
CA PRO A 140 16.22 -6.64 1.18
C PRO A 140 15.07 -6.71 0.17
N VAL A 141 15.07 -7.70 -0.71
CA VAL A 141 14.07 -7.75 -1.78
C VAL A 141 13.51 -9.15 -1.76
N GLU A 142 12.24 -9.30 -1.32
CA GLU A 142 11.44 -10.37 -1.91
C GLU A 142 11.58 -10.16 -3.42
N PRO A 143 12.24 -11.09 -4.13
CA PRO A 143 12.58 -10.88 -5.53
C PRO A 143 11.31 -10.48 -6.29
N PHE A 144 11.46 -9.50 -7.20
CA PHE A 144 10.34 -8.95 -7.95
C PHE A 144 9.51 -10.12 -8.50
N PRO A 145 8.19 -10.17 -8.20
CA PRO A 145 7.41 -11.33 -8.54
C PRO A 145 7.43 -11.54 -10.04
N SER A 146 8.02 -12.65 -10.48
CA SER A 146 8.36 -12.89 -11.89
C SER A 146 8.00 -14.30 -12.30
N LEU A 147 7.50 -14.43 -13.53
CA LEU A 147 7.48 -15.69 -14.27
C LEU A 147 8.81 -15.80 -15.03
N LEU A 148 9.61 -16.79 -14.68
CA LEU A 148 10.86 -17.08 -15.36
C LEU A 148 10.58 -18.12 -16.45
N ILE A 149 10.65 -17.68 -17.70
CA ILE A 149 10.41 -18.53 -18.88
C ILE A 149 11.76 -18.97 -19.43
N THR A 150 11.97 -20.27 -19.48
CA THR A 150 13.11 -20.92 -20.15
C THR A 150 12.63 -21.68 -21.37
N ALA A 151 13.55 -22.25 -22.15
CA ALA A 151 13.17 -23.07 -23.30
C ALA A 151 12.44 -24.36 -22.87
N GLU A 152 12.75 -24.87 -21.68
CA GLU A 152 12.22 -26.13 -21.18
C GLU A 152 11.07 -25.98 -20.18
N ASP A 153 11.01 -24.87 -19.42
CA ASP A 153 10.07 -24.74 -18.30
C ASP A 153 9.70 -23.29 -17.94
N ILE A 154 8.60 -23.12 -17.22
CA ILE A 154 8.16 -21.87 -16.60
C ILE A 154 8.22 -22.03 -15.08
N SER A 155 9.06 -21.23 -14.42
CA SER A 155 9.15 -21.21 -12.95
C SER A 155 8.66 -19.88 -12.37
N THR A 156 8.21 -19.91 -11.13
CA THR A 156 7.64 -18.74 -10.44
C THR A 156 8.56 -18.26 -9.33
N GLN A 157 8.61 -16.95 -9.17
CA GLN A 157 9.29 -16.31 -8.08
C GLN A 157 8.35 -15.31 -7.41
N GLY A 158 8.06 -15.49 -6.12
CA GLY A 158 7.19 -14.60 -5.35
C GLY A 158 5.70 -14.96 -5.45
N SER A 159 4.97 -14.65 -4.37
CA SER A 159 3.58 -15.07 -4.15
C SER A 159 2.60 -14.62 -5.24
N PHE A 160 2.83 -13.44 -5.83
CA PHE A 160 2.01 -12.93 -6.93
C PHE A 160 2.23 -13.72 -8.22
N ALA A 161 3.48 -14.07 -8.57
CA ALA A 161 3.77 -14.88 -9.75
C ALA A 161 3.27 -16.32 -9.60
N GLU A 162 3.32 -16.88 -8.38
CA GLU A 162 2.72 -18.18 -8.06
C GLU A 162 1.21 -18.19 -8.29
N ALA A 163 0.51 -17.13 -7.86
CA ALA A 163 -0.91 -16.98 -8.12
C ALA A 163 -1.20 -16.87 -9.63
N GLN A 164 -0.41 -16.10 -10.39
CA GLN A 164 -0.55 -16.00 -11.84
C GLN A 164 -0.30 -17.33 -12.55
N ALA A 165 0.71 -18.10 -12.13
CA ALA A 165 1.06 -19.38 -12.75
C ALA A 165 -0.07 -20.40 -12.69
N LYS A 166 -0.90 -20.37 -11.64
CA LYS A 166 -2.09 -21.21 -11.53
C LYS A 166 -3.06 -21.03 -12.71
N TYR A 167 -3.04 -19.87 -13.36
CA TYR A 167 -3.93 -19.52 -14.46
C TYR A 167 -3.27 -19.56 -15.84
N LEU A 168 -1.98 -19.93 -15.93
CA LEU A 168 -1.33 -20.22 -17.22
C LEU A 168 -1.97 -21.41 -17.93
N SER A 169 -2.56 -22.33 -17.14
CA SER A 169 -3.29 -23.50 -17.60
C SER A 169 -4.71 -23.48 -16.99
N PRO A 170 -5.64 -22.68 -17.54
CA PRO A 170 -6.99 -22.57 -16.99
C PRO A 170 -7.79 -23.87 -17.16
N ASP A 171 -8.86 -24.02 -16.37
CA ASP A 171 -9.80 -25.14 -16.48
C ASP A 171 -10.49 -25.15 -17.85
N ALA A 172 -10.30 -26.24 -18.60
CA ALA A 172 -10.86 -26.42 -19.94
C ALA A 172 -12.39 -26.31 -19.98
N SER A 173 -13.09 -26.71 -18.91
CA SER A 173 -14.55 -26.62 -18.82
C SER A 173 -15.01 -25.16 -18.78
N LYS A 174 -14.33 -24.32 -17.99
CA LYS A 174 -14.62 -22.88 -17.91
C LYS A 174 -14.30 -22.16 -19.23
N VAL A 175 -13.22 -22.56 -19.90
CA VAL A 175 -12.86 -22.02 -21.22
C VAL A 175 -13.95 -22.34 -22.24
N ALA A 176 -14.43 -23.58 -22.29
CA ALA A 176 -15.51 -23.98 -23.19
C ALA A 176 -16.81 -23.21 -22.93
N GLU A 177 -17.23 -23.09 -21.67
CA GLU A 177 -18.41 -22.32 -21.27
C GLU A 177 -18.33 -20.86 -21.74
N LEU A 178 -17.18 -20.21 -21.55
CA LEU A 178 -16.99 -18.83 -22.01
C LEU A 178 -17.03 -18.74 -23.54
N VAL A 179 -16.36 -19.63 -24.26
CA VAL A 179 -16.34 -19.65 -25.73
C VAL A 179 -17.75 -19.80 -26.29
N ASP A 180 -18.55 -20.71 -25.72
CA ASP A 180 -19.92 -20.93 -26.15
C ASP A 180 -20.79 -19.69 -25.92
N ALA A 181 -20.67 -19.06 -24.74
CA ALA A 181 -21.38 -17.83 -24.43
C ALA A 181 -21.00 -16.65 -25.35
N LEU A 182 -19.71 -16.52 -25.71
CA LEU A 182 -19.24 -15.49 -26.63
C LEU A 182 -19.75 -15.72 -28.05
N LYS A 183 -19.77 -16.98 -28.52
CA LYS A 183 -20.30 -17.35 -29.84
C LYS A 183 -21.81 -17.12 -29.92
N GLU A 184 -22.56 -17.55 -28.92
CA GLU A 184 -24.01 -17.36 -28.87
C GLU A 184 -24.37 -15.87 -28.95
N LYS A 185 -23.62 -15.02 -28.23
CA LYS A 185 -23.88 -13.59 -28.15
C LYS A 185 -23.18 -12.76 -29.21
N GLN A 186 -22.39 -13.37 -30.10
CA GLN A 186 -21.59 -12.69 -31.12
C GLN A 186 -20.69 -11.59 -30.54
N ILE A 187 -20.06 -11.86 -29.39
CA ILE A 187 -19.21 -10.91 -28.67
C ILE A 187 -17.73 -11.20 -28.96
N GLY A 188 -17.00 -10.18 -29.39
CA GLY A 188 -15.53 -10.20 -29.44
C GLY A 188 -14.93 -9.72 -28.12
N VAL A 189 -13.81 -10.31 -27.69
CA VAL A 189 -13.09 -9.89 -26.48
C VAL A 189 -11.76 -9.24 -26.85
N VAL A 190 -11.48 -8.08 -26.26
CA VAL A 190 -10.19 -7.39 -26.36
C VAL A 190 -9.55 -7.37 -24.97
N ALA A 191 -8.41 -8.02 -24.82
CA ALA A 191 -7.68 -7.99 -23.56
C ALA A 191 -6.97 -6.64 -23.38
N HIS A 192 -7.19 -5.99 -22.23
CA HIS A 192 -6.49 -4.76 -21.85
C HIS A 192 -5.48 -5.04 -20.72
N PHE A 193 -4.41 -4.25 -20.68
CA PHE A 193 -3.23 -4.40 -19.81
C PHE A 193 -3.48 -4.47 -18.28
N TYR A 194 -4.72 -4.30 -17.80
CA TYR A 194 -5.08 -4.27 -16.36
C TYR A 194 -6.13 -5.32 -15.98
N MET A 195 -6.29 -6.39 -16.76
CA MET A 195 -7.24 -7.45 -16.45
C MET A 195 -6.72 -8.41 -15.36
N ASP A 196 -7.65 -8.96 -14.59
CA ASP A 196 -7.38 -9.98 -13.58
C ASP A 196 -6.71 -11.23 -14.21
N PRO A 197 -5.69 -11.84 -13.56
CA PRO A 197 -4.96 -12.98 -14.10
C PRO A 197 -5.82 -14.20 -14.46
N GLU A 198 -6.91 -14.46 -13.72
CA GLU A 198 -7.82 -15.57 -14.03
C GLU A 198 -8.52 -15.32 -15.36
N VAL A 199 -9.01 -14.10 -15.57
CA VAL A 199 -9.71 -13.73 -16.80
C VAL A 199 -8.75 -13.71 -17.99
N GLN A 200 -7.52 -13.24 -17.81
CA GLN A 200 -6.49 -13.27 -18.86
C GLN A 200 -6.15 -14.69 -19.29
N GLY A 201 -5.96 -15.62 -18.34
CA GLY A 201 -5.66 -17.01 -18.62
C GLY A 201 -6.74 -17.68 -19.47
N VAL A 202 -8.01 -17.52 -19.06
CA VAL A 202 -9.16 -18.09 -19.78
C VAL A 202 -9.26 -17.53 -21.21
N LEU A 203 -9.08 -16.23 -21.40
CA LEU A 203 -9.18 -15.60 -22.73
C LEU A 203 -8.05 -15.99 -23.68
N VAL A 204 -6.82 -16.14 -23.17
CA VAL A 204 -5.67 -16.59 -23.99
C VAL A 204 -5.86 -18.03 -24.48
N ALA A 205 -6.50 -18.88 -23.67
CA ALA A 205 -6.80 -20.27 -24.02
C ALA A 205 -8.00 -20.41 -24.99
N ALA A 206 -8.90 -19.44 -25.01
CA ALA A 206 -10.15 -19.42 -25.78
C ALA A 206 -9.98 -19.10 -27.29
N LYS A 207 -8.97 -19.65 -27.96
CA LYS A 207 -8.69 -19.43 -29.39
C LYS A 207 -9.80 -19.94 -30.33
#